data_AF-A0AAN6RFC8-F1
#
_entry.id   AF-A0AAN6RFC8-F1
#
_cell.length_a   1.000
_cell.length_b   1.000
_cell.length_c   1.000
_cell.angle_alpha   90.00
_cell.angle_beta   90.00
_cell.angle_gamma   90.00
#
_symmetry.space_group_name_H-M   'P 1'
#
loop_
_entity.id
_entity.type
_entity.pdbx_description
1 polymer ?
#
loop_
_entity_poly.entity_id
_entity_poly.type
_entity_poly.pdbx_seq_one_letter_code
_entity_poly.pdbx_strand_id
1 'polypeptide(L)'
;METLTWLRLGDVQAARRCLAAVAPSEDADDEDPNALLSATLEALILLADAEYAAAADAFAALREKHPSDAMLTQNLAVCLLYTGRIADAKALLEAQIDGPPFHSLIFNLCTVYELCTERNRDAKLAVASKLAARKGEGNVGWEMRDVDFKL
;
A
#
# COMPACT_ATOMS: atom_id res chain seq x y z
N MET A 1 -6.51 -9.62 -14.51
CA MET A 1 -6.52 -10.26 -13.17
C MET A 1 -5.48 -11.36 -13.00
N GLU A 2 -5.04 -12.04 -14.07
CA GLU A 2 -4.06 -13.14 -13.96
C GLU A 2 -2.70 -12.72 -13.39
N THR A 3 -2.17 -11.55 -13.78
CA THR A 3 -0.90 -11.01 -13.25
C THR A 3 -0.89 -10.93 -11.72
N LEU A 4 -1.95 -10.38 -11.12
CA LEU A 4 -2.05 -10.26 -9.67
C LEU A 4 -2.13 -11.63 -9.00
N THR A 5 -2.86 -12.59 -9.60
CA THR A 5 -2.93 -13.96 -9.07
C THR A 5 -1.54 -14.59 -9.01
N TRP A 6 -0.75 -14.49 -10.07
CA TRP A 6 0.62 -15.02 -10.09
C TRP A 6 1.54 -14.35 -9.07
N LEU A 7 1.42 -13.03 -8.90
CA LEU A 7 2.14 -12.31 -7.84
C LEU A 7 1.77 -12.83 -6.44
N ARG A 8 0.48 -13.10 -6.18
CA ARG A 8 0.02 -13.62 -4.89
C ARG A 8 0.48 -15.06 -4.63
N LEU A 9 0.74 -15.83 -5.70
CA LEU A 9 1.33 -17.16 -5.62
C LEU A 9 2.87 -17.14 -5.53
N GLY A 10 3.50 -15.97 -5.71
CA GLY A 10 4.95 -15.81 -5.73
C GLY A 10 5.62 -16.15 -7.06
N ASP A 11 4.86 -16.44 -8.12
CA ASP A 11 5.41 -16.67 -9.46
C ASP A 11 5.57 -15.34 -10.21
N VAL A 12 6.66 -14.64 -9.90
CA VAL A 12 6.97 -13.33 -10.50
C VAL A 12 7.21 -13.44 -12.01
N GLN A 13 7.72 -14.58 -12.49
CA GLN A 13 7.99 -14.80 -13.91
C GLN A 13 6.70 -14.99 -14.71
N ALA A 14 5.73 -15.74 -14.19
CA ALA A 14 4.39 -15.82 -14.78
C ALA A 14 3.69 -14.47 -14.75
N ALA A 15 3.78 -13.73 -13.64
CA ALA A 15 3.22 -12.38 -13.54
C ALA A 15 3.78 -11.44 -14.63
N ARG A 16 5.11 -11.39 -14.81
CA ARG A 16 5.76 -10.58 -15.85
C ARG A 16 5.27 -10.94 -17.25
N ARG A 17 5.16 -12.24 -17.56
CA ARG A 17 4.64 -12.70 -18.87
C ARG A 17 3.18 -12.30 -19.10
N CYS A 18 2.33 -12.46 -18.08
CA CYS A 18 0.93 -12.04 -18.16
C CYS A 18 0.82 -10.53 -18.37
N LEU A 19 1.64 -9.73 -17.68
CA LEU A 19 1.61 -8.28 -17.82
C LEU A 19 2.09 -7.82 -19.21
N ALA A 20 3.17 -8.41 -19.72
CA ALA A 20 3.69 -8.13 -21.05
C ALA A 20 2.69 -8.50 -22.17
N ALA A 21 1.88 -9.53 -21.97
CA ALA A 21 0.83 -9.93 -22.91
C ALA A 21 -0.36 -8.94 -22.95
N VAL A 22 -0.51 -8.11 -21.92
CA VAL A 22 -1.58 -7.11 -21.76
C VAL A 22 -1.04 -5.70 -22.06
N ALA A 23 0.09 -5.60 -22.78
CA ALA A 23 0.80 -4.35 -23.04
C ALA A 23 -0.16 -3.20 -23.39
N PRO A 24 0.01 -2.02 -22.75
CA PRO A 24 -0.82 -0.87 -23.05
C PRO A 24 -0.66 -0.52 -24.53
N SER A 25 -1.76 -0.19 -25.19
CA SER A 25 -1.70 0.46 -26.50
C SER A 25 -0.84 1.72 -26.39
N GLU A 26 0.01 1.99 -27.38
CA GLU A 26 0.89 3.17 -27.41
C GLU A 26 0.10 4.51 -27.31
N ASP A 27 -1.23 4.46 -27.51
CA ASP A 27 -2.18 5.57 -27.41
C ASP A 27 -2.94 5.64 -26.06
N ALA A 28 -2.50 4.93 -25.01
CA ALA A 28 -3.16 4.98 -23.71
C ALA A 28 -2.92 6.33 -23.02
N ASP A 29 -3.97 7.15 -22.94
CA ASP A 29 -3.96 8.39 -22.16
C ASP A 29 -3.66 8.10 -20.68
N ASP A 30 -2.97 9.04 -20.02
CA ASP A 30 -2.62 8.96 -18.58
C ASP A 30 -3.85 8.83 -17.66
N GLU A 31 -5.06 9.09 -18.17
CA GLU A 31 -6.34 8.92 -17.46
C GLU A 31 -6.97 7.52 -17.61
N ASP A 32 -6.40 6.61 -18.41
CA ASP A 32 -6.91 5.25 -18.55
C ASP A 32 -6.73 4.47 -17.23
N PRO A 33 -7.81 3.99 -16.59
CA PRO A 33 -7.73 3.14 -15.40
C PRO A 33 -6.84 1.90 -15.60
N ASN A 34 -6.71 1.42 -16.84
CA ASN A 34 -5.88 0.27 -17.18
C ASN A 34 -4.38 0.60 -17.20
N ALA A 35 -4.02 1.87 -17.46
CA ALA A 35 -2.64 2.36 -17.37
C ALA A 35 -2.17 2.39 -15.92
N LEU A 36 -3.00 2.93 -15.00
CA LEU A 36 -2.71 2.92 -13.56
C LEU A 36 -2.55 1.48 -13.04
N LEU A 37 -3.45 0.57 -13.42
CA LEU A 37 -3.38 -0.82 -13.01
C LEU A 37 -2.08 -1.49 -13.50
N SER A 38 -1.72 -1.29 -14.78
CA SER A 38 -0.53 -1.89 -15.37
C SER A 38 0.74 -1.39 -14.69
N ALA A 39 0.88 -0.07 -14.52
CA ALA A 39 2.03 0.53 -13.84
C ALA A 39 2.11 0.12 -12.36
N THR A 40 0.97 -0.03 -11.68
CA THR A 40 0.92 -0.57 -10.31
C THR A 40 1.42 -2.01 -10.26
N LEU A 41 1.03 -2.86 -11.22
CA LEU A 41 1.48 -4.24 -11.30
C LEU A 41 2.98 -4.32 -11.60
N GLU A 42 3.52 -3.43 -12.43
CA GLU A 42 4.97 -3.31 -12.66
C GLU A 42 5.72 -2.95 -11.37
N ALA A 43 5.24 -1.96 -10.61
CA ALA A 43 5.83 -1.57 -9.33
C ALA A 43 5.77 -2.71 -8.30
N LEU A 44 4.69 -3.49 -8.27
CA LEU A 44 4.56 -4.68 -7.41
C LEU A 44 5.53 -5.79 -7.82
N ILE A 45 5.79 -5.97 -9.12
CA ILE A 45 6.79 -6.90 -9.62
C ILE A 45 8.20 -6.48 -9.18
N LEU A 46 8.55 -5.20 -9.27
CA LEU A 46 9.83 -4.68 -8.75
C LEU A 46 9.98 -4.97 -7.26
N LEU A 47 8.93 -4.71 -6.48
CA LEU A 47 8.91 -5.01 -5.06
C LEU A 47 9.09 -6.52 -4.78
N ALA A 48 8.46 -7.39 -5.57
CA ALA A 48 8.56 -8.84 -5.44
C ALA A 48 9.96 -9.38 -5.77
N ASP A 49 10.68 -8.73 -6.69
CA ASP A 49 12.07 -9.04 -7.04
C ASP A 49 13.11 -8.42 -6.08
N ALA A 50 12.66 -7.84 -4.96
CA ALA A 50 13.50 -7.14 -3.97
C ALA A 50 14.23 -5.89 -4.52
N GLU A 51 13.78 -5.34 -5.65
CA GLU A 51 14.27 -4.08 -6.22
C GLU A 51 13.61 -2.88 -5.53
N TYR A 52 13.80 -2.78 -4.20
CA TYR A 52 13.03 -1.87 -3.34
C TYR A 52 13.19 -0.39 -3.69
N ALA A 53 14.37 0.03 -4.13
CA ALA A 53 14.62 1.42 -4.53
C ALA A 53 13.85 1.77 -5.81
N ALA A 54 13.93 0.92 -6.83
CA ALA A 54 13.19 1.11 -8.07
C ALA A 54 11.67 1.05 -7.84
N ALA A 55 11.21 0.14 -6.98
CA ALA A 55 9.81 0.07 -6.58
C ALA A 55 9.36 1.35 -5.85
N ALA A 56 10.19 1.90 -4.96
CA ALA A 56 9.90 3.17 -4.28
C ALA A 56 9.75 4.33 -5.28
N ASP A 57 10.66 4.45 -6.25
CA ASP A 57 10.59 5.49 -7.27
C ASP A 57 9.32 5.35 -8.13
N ALA A 58 8.98 4.12 -8.53
CA ALA A 58 7.77 3.83 -9.29
C ALA A 58 6.49 4.19 -8.51
N PHE A 59 6.37 3.76 -7.25
CA PHE A 59 5.22 4.11 -6.42
C PHE A 59 5.16 5.61 -6.09
N ALA A 60 6.28 6.29 -5.94
CA ALA A 60 6.32 7.74 -5.75
C ALA A 60 5.77 8.49 -6.96
N ALA A 61 6.21 8.11 -8.17
CA ALA A 61 5.71 8.69 -9.42
C ALA A 61 4.20 8.44 -9.61
N LEU A 62 3.72 7.22 -9.31
CA LEU A 62 2.29 6.90 -9.38
C LEU A 62 1.48 7.69 -8.36
N ARG A 63 1.96 7.84 -7.13
CA ARG A 63 1.28 8.59 -6.08
C ARG A 63 1.21 10.09 -6.39
N GLU A 64 2.21 10.65 -7.08
CA GLU A 64 2.17 12.05 -7.52
C GLU A 64 0.98 12.30 -8.46
N LYS A 65 0.70 11.36 -9.36
CA LYS A 65 -0.47 11.40 -10.24
C LYS A 65 -1.79 11.05 -9.52
N HIS A 66 -1.75 10.15 -8.53
CA HIS A 66 -2.91 9.64 -7.82
C HIS A 66 -2.77 9.79 -6.28
N PRO A 67 -2.78 11.02 -5.74
CA PRO A 67 -2.44 11.28 -4.35
C PRO A 67 -3.45 10.73 -3.34
N SER A 68 -4.68 10.45 -3.76
CA SER A 68 -5.74 9.86 -2.93
C SER A 68 -5.70 8.33 -2.90
N ASP A 69 -4.86 7.67 -3.71
CA ASP A 69 -4.80 6.21 -3.74
C ASP A 69 -4.05 5.68 -2.51
N ALA A 70 -4.81 5.03 -1.64
CA ALA A 70 -4.29 4.55 -0.38
C ALA A 70 -3.33 3.35 -0.55
N MET A 71 -3.49 2.56 -1.60
CA MET A 71 -2.66 1.38 -1.88
C MET A 71 -1.29 1.80 -2.42
N LEU A 72 -1.22 2.82 -3.29
CA LEU A 72 0.06 3.36 -3.75
C LEU A 72 0.89 3.91 -2.59
N THR A 73 0.24 4.67 -1.68
CA THR A 73 0.90 5.24 -0.51
C THR A 73 1.45 4.16 0.43
N GLN A 74 0.71 3.06 0.61
CA GLN A 74 1.13 1.94 1.44
C GLN A 74 2.33 1.19 0.87
N ASN A 75 2.27 0.83 -0.41
CA ASN A 75 3.36 0.11 -1.03
C ASN A 75 4.63 0.97 -1.08
N LEU A 76 4.49 2.29 -1.28
CA LEU A 76 5.61 3.22 -1.11
C LEU A 76 6.17 3.20 0.32
N ALA A 77 5.33 3.28 1.35
CA ALA A 77 5.78 3.19 2.74
C ALA A 77 6.51 1.87 3.03
N VAL A 78 6.05 0.75 2.48
CA VAL A 78 6.73 -0.55 2.59
C VAL A 78 8.10 -0.53 1.89
N CYS A 79 8.20 0.04 0.68
CA CYS A 79 9.49 0.19 -0.01
C CYS A 79 10.46 1.09 0.79
N LEU A 80 9.95 2.15 1.40
CA LEU A 80 10.74 3.03 2.27
C LEU A 80 11.24 2.30 3.52
N LEU A 81 10.47 1.38 4.09
CA LEU A 81 10.94 0.52 5.19
C LEU A 81 12.10 -0.38 4.75
N TYR A 82 11.96 -1.08 3.63
CA TYR A 82 13.01 -1.96 3.11
C TYR A 82 14.30 -1.22 2.70
N THR A 83 14.19 0.07 2.37
CA THR A 83 15.34 0.93 2.07
C THR A 83 15.87 1.71 3.28
N GLY A 84 15.37 1.42 4.49
CA GLY A 84 15.86 2.03 5.74
C GLY A 84 15.36 3.45 6.01
N ARG A 85 14.44 3.97 5.18
CA ARG A 85 13.81 5.29 5.33
C ARG A 85 12.58 5.22 6.25
N ILE A 86 12.78 4.69 7.46
CA ILE A 86 11.71 4.32 8.39
C ILE A 86 10.90 5.56 8.83
N ALA A 87 11.56 6.71 9.03
CA ALA A 87 10.88 7.97 9.40
C ALA A 87 9.92 8.46 8.31
N ASP A 88 10.30 8.31 7.04
CA ASP A 88 9.44 8.70 5.91
C ASP A 88 8.26 7.75 5.77
N ALA A 89 8.50 6.44 5.91
CA ALA A 89 7.44 5.43 5.93
C ALA A 89 6.42 5.71 7.04
N LYS A 90 6.90 6.05 8.24
CA LYS A 90 6.05 6.44 9.38
C LYS A 90 5.15 7.62 9.01
N ALA A 91 5.73 8.70 8.49
CA ALA A 91 4.98 9.91 8.17
C ALA A 91 3.89 9.65 7.12
N LEU A 92 4.17 8.82 6.11
CA LEU A 92 3.18 8.44 5.11
C LEU A 92 2.01 7.66 5.71
N LEU A 93 2.30 6.67 6.54
CA LEU A 93 1.27 5.84 7.16
C LEU A 93 0.43 6.64 8.18
N GLU A 94 1.06 7.53 8.95
CA GLU A 94 0.35 8.40 9.91
C GLU A 94 -0.61 9.36 9.21
N ALA A 95 -0.24 9.89 8.04
CA ALA A 95 -1.09 10.76 7.24
C ALA A 95 -2.36 10.04 6.72
N GLN A 96 -2.32 8.73 6.55
CA GLN A 96 -3.46 7.94 6.09
C GLN A 96 -4.43 7.56 7.21
N ILE A 97 -4.07 7.76 8.48
CA ILE A 97 -4.92 7.35 9.60
C ILE A 97 -6.31 7.94 9.45
N ASP A 98 -6.43 9.21 9.06
CA ASP A 98 -7.69 9.96 8.93
C ASP A 98 -8.60 9.54 7.78
N GLY A 99 -8.11 8.73 6.84
CA GLY A 99 -8.92 8.10 5.81
C GLY A 99 -9.66 6.84 6.30
N PRO A 100 -10.38 6.14 5.39
CA PRO A 100 -10.97 4.84 5.68
C PRO A 100 -9.88 3.87 6.14
N PRO A 101 -9.96 3.32 7.37
CA PRO A 101 -8.97 2.36 7.83
C PRO A 101 -9.14 1.05 7.07
N PHE A 102 -8.03 0.35 6.82
CA PHE A 102 -8.00 -1.02 6.31
C PHE A 102 -6.87 -1.78 7.00
N HIS A 103 -7.02 -3.10 7.13
CA HIS A 103 -6.16 -3.94 7.95
C HIS A 103 -4.66 -3.70 7.72
N SER A 104 -4.22 -3.66 6.46
CA SER A 104 -2.81 -3.46 6.10
C SER A 104 -2.23 -2.13 6.59
N LEU A 105 -3.04 -1.06 6.72
CA LEU A 105 -2.58 0.24 7.24
C LEU A 105 -2.22 0.15 8.71
N ILE A 106 -3.12 -0.42 9.50
CA ILE A 106 -2.90 -0.54 10.93
C ILE A 106 -1.73 -1.48 11.21
N PHE A 107 -1.65 -2.59 10.48
CA PHE A 107 -0.54 -3.52 10.60
C PHE A 107 0.82 -2.88 10.27
N ASN A 108 0.92 -2.21 9.12
CA ASN A 108 2.15 -1.55 8.69
C ASN A 108 2.56 -0.45 9.68
N LEU A 109 1.62 0.39 10.12
CA LEU A 109 1.91 1.46 11.07
C LEU A 109 2.37 0.92 12.43
N CYS A 110 1.73 -0.14 12.93
CA CYS A 110 2.18 -0.83 14.15
C CYS A 110 3.60 -1.36 14.02
N THR A 111 3.92 -1.97 12.88
CA THR A 111 5.28 -2.46 12.57
C THR A 111 6.27 -1.30 12.61
N VAL A 112 5.96 -0.16 11.98
CA VAL A 112 6.83 1.02 12.00
C VAL A 112 7.03 1.57 13.42
N TYR A 113 5.98 1.60 14.24
CA TYR A 113 6.13 2.01 15.64
C TYR A 113 7.05 1.09 16.43
N GLU A 114 6.97 -0.22 16.24
CA GLU A 114 7.88 -1.17 16.88
C GLU A 114 9.34 -0.96 16.47
N LEU A 115 9.59 -0.59 15.20
CA LEU A 115 10.94 -0.33 14.70
C LEU A 115 11.50 1.04 15.12
N CYS A 116 10.63 2.05 15.33
CA CYS A 116 11.06 3.43 15.57
C CYS A 116 11.16 3.84 17.03
N THR A 117 10.46 3.17 17.95
CA THR A 117 10.29 3.70 19.30
C THR A 117 10.02 2.64 20.36
N GLU A 118 10.68 2.79 21.51
CA GLU A 118 10.39 2.04 22.75
C GLU A 118 8.99 2.39 23.30
N ARG A 119 8.44 3.53 22.92
CA ARG A 119 7.07 3.96 23.28
C ARG A 119 6.02 3.49 22.28
N ASN A 120 6.29 2.42 21.53
CA ASN A 120 5.37 1.90 20.52
C ASN A 120 4.00 1.57 21.10
N ARG A 121 3.91 1.12 22.36
CA ARG A 121 2.65 0.84 23.04
C ARG A 121 1.76 2.08 23.15
N ASP A 122 2.34 3.22 23.54
CA ASP A 122 1.62 4.49 23.66
C ASP A 122 1.11 4.95 22.28
N ALA A 123 1.95 4.83 21.25
CA ALA A 123 1.60 5.22 19.88
C ALA A 123 0.46 4.34 19.31
N LYS A 124 0.54 3.02 19.49
CA LYS A 124 -0.51 2.07 19.09
C LYS A 124 -1.82 2.34 19.82
N LEU A 125 -1.77 2.62 21.13
CA LEU A 125 -2.95 2.98 21.92
C LEU A 125 -3.57 4.28 21.42
N ALA A 126 -2.77 5.29 21.09
CA ALA A 126 -3.27 6.55 20.55
C ALA A 126 -4.00 6.34 19.21
N VAL A 127 -3.46 5.51 18.32
CA VAL A 127 -4.14 5.14 17.06
C VAL A 127 -5.45 4.40 17.33
N ALA A 128 -5.42 3.37 18.20
CA ALA A 128 -6.61 2.60 18.55
C ALA A 128 -7.71 3.50 19.15
N SER A 129 -7.36 4.39 20.08
CA SER A 129 -8.30 5.37 20.65
C SER A 129 -8.85 6.33 19.60
N LYS A 130 -8.02 6.82 18.68
CA LYS A 130 -8.44 7.73 17.61
C LYS A 130 -9.42 7.05 16.65
N LEU A 131 -9.19 5.79 16.27
CA LEU A 131 -10.10 5.02 15.43
C LEU A 131 -11.41 4.70 16.15
N ALA A 132 -11.35 4.30 17.42
CA ALA A 132 -12.53 4.00 18.23
C ALA A 132 -13.43 5.23 18.48
N ALA A 133 -12.85 6.43 18.50
CA ALA A 133 -13.59 7.68 18.68
C ALA A 133 -14.32 8.16 17.40
N ARG A 134 -14.10 7.51 16.25
CA ARG A 134 -14.79 7.90 15.00
C ARG A 134 -16.27 7.60 15.10
N LYS A 135 -17.09 8.63 14.87
CA LYS A 135 -18.53 8.48 14.69
C LYS A 135 -18.76 8.10 13.23
N GLY A 136 -19.39 6.96 12.99
CA GLY A 136 -19.68 6.49 11.64
C GLY A 136 -20.56 7.48 10.90
N GLU A 137 -20.00 8.16 9.90
CA GLU A 137 -20.79 8.73 8.83
C GLU A 137 -21.30 7.54 8.03
N GLY A 138 -22.61 7.32 8.03
CA GLY A 138 -23.31 6.07 7.69
C GLY A 138 -23.18 5.54 6.26
N ASN A 139 -22.04 5.74 5.60
CA ASN A 139 -21.73 5.29 4.25
C ASN A 139 -20.44 4.47 4.15
N VAL A 140 -19.73 4.23 5.26
CA VAL A 140 -18.53 3.38 5.31
C VAL A 140 -18.82 2.21 6.24
N GLY A 141 -18.68 0.98 5.76
CA GLY A 141 -18.96 -0.25 6.51
C GLY A 141 -17.99 -0.44 7.68
N TRP A 142 -18.27 0.22 8.81
CA TRP A 142 -17.54 0.09 10.07
C TRP A 142 -17.89 -1.20 10.84
N GLU A 143 -18.78 -2.04 10.31
CA GLU A 143 -18.94 -3.42 10.72
C GLU A 143 -17.75 -4.26 10.21
N MET A 144 -16.53 -3.84 10.53
CA MET A 144 -15.37 -4.73 10.42
C MET A 144 -15.61 -5.86 11.42
N ARG A 145 -15.89 -7.04 10.91
CA ARG A 145 -16.11 -8.21 11.74
C ARG A 145 -14.77 -8.54 12.40
N ASP A 146 -14.82 -9.25 13.50
CA ASP A 146 -13.62 -9.72 14.21
C ASP A 146 -12.64 -10.51 13.30
N VAL A 147 -13.12 -11.00 12.15
CA VAL A 147 -12.35 -11.66 11.08
C VAL A 147 -11.50 -10.67 10.27
N ASP A 148 -11.97 -9.43 10.07
CA ASP A 148 -11.23 -8.40 9.33
C ASP A 148 -10.03 -7.85 10.11
N PHE A 149 -9.91 -8.21 11.40
CA PHE A 149 -8.80 -7.91 12.31
C PHE A 149 -7.87 -9.09 12.60
N LYS A 150 -8.15 -10.29 12.07
CA LYS A 150 -7.36 -11.50 12.35
C LYS A 150 -6.52 -11.92 11.15
N LEU A 151 -5.27 -12.27 11.45
CA LEU A 151 -4.17 -12.71 10.57
C LEU A 151 -4.57 -13.84 9.60
#